data_AF-A0A2E3W3S2-F1
#
_entry.id   AF-A0A2E3W3S2-F1
#
_cell.length_a   1.000
_cell.length_b   1.000
_cell.length_c   1.000
_cell.angle_alpha   90.00
_cell.angle_beta   90.00
_cell.angle_gamma   90.00
#
_symmetry.space_group_name_H-M   'P 1'
#
loop_
_entity.id
_entity.type
_entity.pdbx_description
1 polymer ?
#
loop_
_entity_poly.entity_id
_entity_poly.type
_entity_poly.pdbx_seq_one_letter_code
_entity_poly.pdbx_strand_id
1 'polypeptide(L)'
;MNKLFKDLLACDRNALMNFILDLELRAKDENEKLALLYAKVLSAYFQSDIPLLEKFTSKLKSFEDISPVHKTLYNISLARMDIRKFTIRSSRLEELVQLGTKTPDWLGEIFFICGNSYSRIEEYYKSRDAYLKSYDYYNKIGLEKKGLLALQNYVAADGMLHPEKRAIPELQMIIEKAKLIRANDIEGLVSMNLSIEYENIGAREAALSYARSAFELLAGHKETYQYFSAACHLCRLLFEMKHLQEASNLLAIIKTSRLPEIKANIKMLEQLKDGATSVTPPKEHVLPWWSNDFNGKCKELKLGKLGEKLVRFLIDGAKTKKEIIIHLYGDSIEYSSLENRFQVLLSRIRKNNRELIVLQDDGSYSLKPMELEFKKKVI
;
A
#
# COMPACT_ATOMS: atom_id res chain seq x y z
N MET A 1 -23.29 -10.75 -8.70
CA MET A 1 -22.25 -11.75 -8.37
C MET A 1 -22.86 -12.71 -7.36
N ASN A 2 -22.71 -14.02 -7.54
CA ASN A 2 -23.19 -15.01 -6.57
C ASN A 2 -22.56 -14.75 -5.18
N LYS A 3 -23.36 -14.90 -4.11
CA LYS A 3 -22.93 -14.72 -2.72
C LYS A 3 -21.63 -15.45 -2.39
N LEU A 4 -21.48 -16.69 -2.84
CA LEU A 4 -20.28 -17.49 -2.58
C LEU A 4 -18.98 -16.82 -3.07
N PHE A 5 -19.02 -16.18 -4.25
CA PHE A 5 -17.88 -15.46 -4.79
C PHE A 5 -17.67 -14.11 -4.10
N LYS A 6 -18.73 -13.45 -3.64
CA LYS A 6 -18.59 -12.25 -2.79
C LYS A 6 -17.88 -12.61 -1.48
N ASP A 7 -18.29 -13.69 -0.84
CA ASP A 7 -17.71 -14.19 0.41
C ASP A 7 -16.23 -14.55 0.19
N LEU A 8 -15.90 -15.24 -0.91
CA LEU A 8 -14.52 -15.52 -1.30
C LEU A 8 -13.69 -14.23 -1.48
N LEU A 9 -14.20 -13.24 -2.21
CA LEU A 9 -13.48 -11.99 -2.46
C LEU A 9 -13.36 -11.11 -1.20
N ALA A 10 -14.24 -11.28 -0.23
CA ALA A 10 -14.17 -10.63 1.09
C ALA A 10 -13.16 -11.29 2.04
N CYS A 11 -12.76 -12.55 1.78
CA CYS A 11 -11.77 -13.25 2.59
C CYS A 11 -10.43 -12.51 2.56
N ASP A 12 -9.88 -12.24 3.75
CA ASP A 12 -8.45 -12.02 3.87
C ASP A 12 -7.67 -13.33 3.76
N ARG A 13 -6.35 -13.24 3.81
CA ARG A 13 -5.47 -14.39 3.66
C ARG A 13 -5.68 -15.47 4.73
N ASN A 14 -6.03 -15.09 5.96
CA ASN A 14 -6.25 -16.05 7.04
C ASN A 14 -7.62 -16.73 6.88
N ALA A 15 -8.65 -15.94 6.55
CA ALA A 15 -9.97 -16.45 6.25
C ALA A 15 -10.00 -17.33 4.99
N LEU A 16 -9.13 -17.06 4.01
CA LEU A 16 -9.08 -17.82 2.76
C LEU A 16 -8.76 -19.29 2.96
N MET A 17 -7.87 -19.63 3.91
CA MET A 17 -7.56 -21.03 4.20
C MET A 17 -8.76 -21.75 4.84
N ASN A 18 -9.46 -21.09 5.76
CA ASN A 18 -10.69 -21.63 6.34
C ASN A 18 -11.78 -21.81 5.28
N PHE A 19 -11.90 -20.86 4.35
CA PHE A 19 -12.83 -20.94 3.22
C PHE A 19 -12.51 -22.13 2.30
N ILE A 20 -11.22 -22.38 2.02
CA ILE A 20 -10.78 -23.53 1.23
C ILE A 20 -11.14 -24.84 1.96
N LEU A 21 -10.79 -24.97 3.24
CA LEU A 21 -11.04 -26.19 4.01
C LEU A 21 -12.54 -26.50 4.14
N ASP A 22 -13.36 -25.48 4.41
CA ASP A 22 -14.82 -25.62 4.45
C ASP A 22 -15.37 -26.16 3.12
N LEU A 23 -14.99 -25.54 2.00
CA LEU A 23 -15.43 -25.99 0.68
C LEU A 23 -14.87 -27.36 0.28
N GLU A 24 -13.66 -27.72 0.68
CA GLU A 24 -13.13 -29.08 0.41
C GLU A 24 -14.00 -30.18 1.03
N LEU A 25 -14.63 -29.90 2.17
CA LEU A 25 -15.48 -30.86 2.87
C LEU A 25 -16.90 -30.92 2.30
N ARG A 26 -17.44 -29.79 1.81
CA ARG A 26 -18.86 -29.68 1.47
C ARG A 26 -19.19 -29.42 0.00
N ALA A 27 -18.22 -29.04 -0.83
CA ALA A 27 -18.49 -28.65 -2.22
C ALA A 27 -19.07 -29.81 -3.03
N LYS A 28 -20.35 -29.69 -3.41
CA LYS A 28 -21.08 -30.71 -4.18
C LYS A 28 -21.39 -30.21 -5.58
N ASP A 29 -21.87 -28.97 -5.69
CA ASP A 29 -22.26 -28.39 -6.97
C ASP A 29 -21.08 -27.77 -7.73
N GLU A 30 -21.34 -27.41 -8.98
CA GLU A 30 -20.33 -26.86 -9.89
C GLU A 30 -19.83 -25.48 -9.45
N ASN A 31 -20.70 -24.61 -8.91
CA ASN A 31 -20.30 -23.28 -8.45
C ASN A 31 -19.40 -23.36 -7.22
N GLU A 32 -19.70 -24.27 -6.29
CA GLU A 32 -18.86 -24.53 -5.12
C GLU A 32 -17.49 -25.05 -5.51
N LYS A 33 -17.44 -26.02 -6.44
CA LYS A 33 -16.18 -26.56 -6.97
C LYS A 33 -15.36 -25.50 -7.70
N LEU A 34 -16.02 -24.62 -8.47
CA LEU A 34 -15.38 -23.50 -9.16
C LEU A 34 -14.84 -22.46 -8.18
N ALA A 35 -15.62 -22.08 -7.17
CA ALA A 35 -15.19 -21.18 -6.11
C ALA A 35 -14.00 -21.74 -5.32
N LEU A 36 -14.02 -23.03 -4.99
CA LEU A 36 -12.90 -23.72 -4.35
C LEU A 36 -11.64 -23.68 -5.22
N LEU A 37 -11.76 -23.98 -6.51
CA LEU A 37 -10.63 -23.94 -7.43
C LEU A 37 -10.04 -22.52 -7.54
N TYR A 38 -10.89 -21.50 -7.61
CA TYR A 38 -10.43 -20.12 -7.65
C TYR A 38 -9.84 -19.64 -6.31
N ALA A 39 -10.37 -20.09 -5.17
CA ALA A 39 -9.78 -19.83 -3.86
C ALA A 39 -8.35 -20.38 -3.77
N LYS A 40 -8.11 -21.57 -4.32
CA LYS A 40 -6.75 -22.17 -4.42
C LYS A 40 -5.82 -21.36 -5.33
N VAL A 41 -6.33 -20.80 -6.43
CA VAL A 41 -5.58 -19.84 -7.26
C VAL A 41 -5.16 -18.62 -6.44
N LEU A 42 -6.09 -18.01 -5.69
CA LEU A 42 -5.80 -16.85 -4.86
C LEU A 42 -4.74 -17.17 -3.79
N SER A 43 -4.85 -18.33 -3.12
CA SER A 43 -3.87 -18.77 -2.13
C SER A 43 -2.48 -18.92 -2.74
N ALA A 44 -2.36 -19.64 -3.86
CA ALA A 44 -1.09 -19.82 -4.57
C ALA A 44 -0.51 -18.48 -5.05
N TYR A 45 -1.36 -17.57 -5.55
CA TYR A 45 -0.95 -16.22 -5.94
C TYR A 45 -0.42 -15.39 -4.76
N PHE A 46 -1.06 -15.44 -3.59
CA PHE A 46 -0.63 -14.68 -2.41
C PHE A 46 0.68 -15.20 -1.81
N GLN A 47 0.90 -16.51 -1.87
CA GLN A 47 2.13 -17.18 -1.42
C GLN A 47 3.24 -17.15 -2.49
N SER A 48 2.93 -16.69 -3.70
CA SER A 48 3.79 -16.74 -4.88
C SER A 48 4.31 -18.16 -5.17
N ASP A 49 3.48 -19.17 -4.94
CA ASP A 49 3.74 -20.55 -5.35
C ASP A 49 3.39 -20.69 -6.84
N ILE A 50 4.37 -20.38 -7.69
CA ILE A 50 4.20 -20.39 -9.15
C ILE A 50 3.78 -21.79 -9.66
N PRO A 51 4.40 -22.91 -9.22
CA PRO A 51 3.96 -24.25 -9.62
C PRO A 51 2.49 -24.55 -9.31
N LEU A 52 2.01 -24.21 -8.10
CA LEU A 52 0.60 -24.42 -7.75
C LEU A 52 -0.32 -23.46 -8.52
N LEU A 53 0.09 -22.21 -8.72
CA LEU A 53 -0.66 -21.23 -9.49
C LEU A 53 -0.84 -21.71 -10.95
N GLU A 54 0.21 -22.22 -11.58
CA GLU A 54 0.16 -22.83 -12.91
C GLU A 54 -0.75 -24.06 -12.97
N LYS A 55 -0.64 -24.96 -11.97
CA LYS A 55 -1.47 -26.16 -11.86
C LYS A 55 -2.96 -25.80 -11.81
N PHE A 56 -3.35 -24.88 -10.92
CA PHE A 56 -4.74 -24.50 -10.77
C PHE A 56 -5.27 -23.67 -11.93
N THR A 57 -4.43 -22.80 -12.53
CA THR A 57 -4.79 -22.05 -13.73
C THR A 57 -5.00 -22.97 -14.94
N SER A 58 -4.14 -23.97 -15.12
CA SER A 58 -4.30 -25.01 -16.15
C SER A 58 -5.58 -25.82 -15.95
N LYS A 59 -5.95 -26.09 -14.69
CA LYS A 59 -7.22 -26.75 -14.37
C LYS A 59 -8.44 -25.85 -14.66
N LEU A 60 -8.35 -24.53 -14.45
CA LEU A 60 -9.42 -23.61 -14.88
C LEU A 60 -9.57 -23.57 -16.40
N LYS A 61 -8.45 -23.67 -17.14
CA LYS A 61 -8.46 -23.72 -18.61
C LYS A 61 -9.33 -24.84 -19.15
N SER A 62 -9.29 -26.04 -18.56
CA SER A 62 -10.11 -27.17 -19.02
C SER A 62 -11.62 -26.95 -18.88
N PHE A 63 -12.03 -25.88 -18.20
CA PHE A 63 -13.43 -25.51 -18.00
C PHE A 63 -13.80 -24.19 -18.71
N GLU A 64 -12.88 -23.55 -19.44
CA GLU A 64 -13.05 -22.17 -19.90
C GLU A 64 -14.27 -21.98 -20.82
N ASP A 65 -14.63 -22.99 -21.60
CA ASP A 65 -15.73 -22.95 -22.56
C ASP A 65 -17.09 -23.33 -21.96
N ILE A 66 -17.15 -23.71 -20.67
CA ILE A 66 -18.41 -24.11 -20.02
C ILE A 66 -19.34 -22.92 -19.83
N SER A 67 -18.83 -21.78 -19.37
CA SER A 67 -19.63 -20.58 -19.18
C SER A 67 -18.79 -19.29 -19.19
N PRO A 68 -19.39 -18.11 -19.40
CA PRO A 68 -18.69 -16.84 -19.33
C PRO A 68 -17.93 -16.62 -18.01
N VAL A 69 -18.43 -17.15 -16.90
CA VAL A 69 -17.79 -17.05 -15.58
C VAL A 69 -16.52 -17.90 -15.53
N HIS A 70 -16.54 -19.13 -16.06
CA HIS A 70 -15.34 -19.98 -16.15
C HIS A 70 -14.25 -19.31 -16.98
N LYS A 71 -14.61 -18.80 -18.16
CA LYS A 71 -13.71 -18.02 -19.02
C LYS A 71 -13.11 -16.82 -18.29
N THR A 72 -13.95 -16.10 -17.53
CA THR A 72 -13.52 -14.92 -16.75
C THR A 72 -12.52 -15.31 -15.67
N LEU A 73 -12.81 -16.33 -14.88
CA LEU A 73 -11.92 -16.81 -13.82
C LEU A 73 -10.59 -17.34 -14.36
N TYR A 74 -10.60 -18.04 -15.48
CA TYR A 74 -9.38 -18.48 -16.15
C TYR A 74 -8.52 -17.28 -16.58
N ASN A 75 -9.10 -16.28 -17.26
CA ASN A 75 -8.35 -15.11 -17.74
C ASN A 75 -7.86 -14.21 -16.60
N ILE A 76 -8.64 -14.07 -15.53
CA ILE A 76 -8.19 -13.44 -14.27
C ILE A 76 -6.98 -14.19 -13.70
N SER A 77 -7.02 -15.53 -13.68
CA SER A 77 -5.93 -16.36 -13.14
C SER A 77 -4.66 -16.27 -14.00
N LEU A 78 -4.81 -16.21 -15.33
CA LEU A 78 -3.70 -15.94 -16.25
C LEU A 78 -3.04 -14.59 -15.97
N ALA A 79 -3.83 -13.52 -15.83
CA ALA A 79 -3.28 -12.20 -15.53
C ALA A 79 -2.53 -12.17 -14.18
N ARG A 80 -3.02 -12.90 -13.17
CA ARG A 80 -2.32 -13.10 -11.89
C ARG A 80 -0.99 -13.84 -12.05
N MET A 81 -0.95 -14.86 -12.90
CA MET A 81 0.27 -15.58 -13.24
C MET A 81 1.26 -14.65 -13.99
N ASP A 82 0.78 -13.83 -14.93
CA ASP A 82 1.62 -12.87 -15.65
C ASP A 82 2.24 -11.84 -14.70
N ILE A 83 1.48 -11.38 -13.69
CA ILE A 83 2.01 -10.49 -12.64
C ILE A 83 3.16 -11.18 -11.89
N ARG A 84 3.01 -12.46 -11.53
CA ARG A 84 4.04 -13.20 -10.77
C ARG A 84 5.27 -13.56 -11.60
N LYS A 85 5.09 -13.76 -12.90
CA LYS A 85 6.16 -14.07 -13.84
C LYS A 85 6.79 -12.84 -14.49
N PHE A 86 6.25 -11.64 -14.23
CA PHE A 86 6.66 -10.40 -14.89
C PHE A 86 6.53 -10.47 -16.43
N THR A 87 5.49 -11.14 -16.92
CA THR A 87 5.22 -11.35 -18.36
C THR A 87 3.95 -10.62 -18.83
N ILE A 88 3.61 -9.51 -18.18
CA ILE A 88 2.39 -8.74 -18.43
C ILE A 88 2.40 -8.16 -19.85
N ARG A 89 1.26 -8.26 -20.55
CA ARG A 89 1.05 -7.68 -21.89
C ARG A 89 -0.20 -6.82 -21.89
N SER A 90 -0.11 -5.58 -22.37
CA SER A 90 -1.23 -4.62 -22.35
C SER A 90 -2.44 -5.11 -23.15
N SER A 91 -2.23 -5.81 -24.28
CA SER A 91 -3.33 -6.40 -25.08
C SER A 91 -4.19 -7.40 -24.31
N ARG A 92 -3.57 -8.25 -23.46
CA ARG A 92 -4.29 -9.20 -22.61
C ARG A 92 -5.15 -8.50 -21.56
N LEU A 93 -4.68 -7.35 -21.04
CA LEU A 93 -5.44 -6.57 -20.08
C LEU A 93 -6.68 -5.93 -20.74
N GLU A 94 -6.53 -5.48 -21.99
CA GLU A 94 -7.65 -4.96 -22.79
C GLU A 94 -8.69 -6.05 -23.09
N GLU A 95 -8.25 -7.25 -23.49
CA GLU A 95 -9.11 -8.42 -23.66
C GLU A 95 -9.85 -8.79 -22.37
N LEU A 96 -9.16 -8.72 -21.22
CA LEU A 96 -9.77 -9.00 -19.91
C LEU A 96 -10.86 -7.98 -19.55
N VAL A 97 -10.65 -6.69 -19.84
CA VAL A 97 -11.66 -5.64 -19.66
C VAL A 97 -12.86 -5.87 -20.58
N GLN A 98 -12.62 -6.23 -21.85
CA GLN A 98 -13.70 -6.55 -22.78
C GLN A 98 -14.52 -7.75 -22.30
N LEU A 99 -13.88 -8.78 -21.73
CA LEU A 99 -14.59 -9.92 -21.15
C LEU A 99 -15.53 -9.52 -20.01
N GLY A 100 -15.16 -8.50 -19.22
CA GLY A 100 -16.00 -7.94 -18.17
C GLY A 100 -17.35 -7.40 -18.65
N THR A 101 -17.51 -7.07 -19.94
CA THR A 101 -18.82 -6.73 -20.51
C THR A 101 -19.80 -7.90 -20.53
N LYS A 102 -19.28 -9.13 -20.61
CA LYS A 102 -20.04 -10.39 -20.61
C LYS A 102 -20.25 -10.94 -19.20
N THR A 103 -19.42 -10.52 -18.25
CA THR A 103 -19.51 -10.88 -16.83
C THR A 103 -19.46 -9.64 -15.94
N PRO A 104 -20.47 -8.74 -16.01
CA PRO A 104 -20.46 -7.47 -15.28
C PRO A 104 -20.19 -7.64 -13.80
N ASP A 105 -20.70 -8.74 -13.24
CA ASP A 105 -20.50 -9.17 -11.87
C ASP A 105 -19.04 -9.17 -11.39
N TRP A 106 -18.09 -9.42 -12.30
CA TRP A 106 -16.66 -9.55 -12.04
C TRP A 106 -15.85 -8.30 -12.37
N LEU A 107 -16.48 -7.22 -12.84
CA LEU A 107 -15.78 -6.00 -13.28
C LEU A 107 -14.86 -5.41 -12.21
N GLY A 108 -15.29 -5.39 -10.94
CA GLY A 108 -14.45 -4.89 -9.85
C GLY A 108 -13.14 -5.64 -9.70
N GLU A 109 -13.17 -6.97 -9.80
CA GLU A 109 -11.98 -7.82 -9.71
C GLU A 109 -11.11 -7.73 -10.97
N ILE A 110 -11.73 -7.66 -12.15
CA ILE A 110 -11.04 -7.41 -13.42
C ILE A 110 -10.26 -6.09 -13.36
N PHE A 111 -10.92 -4.99 -13.01
CA PHE A 111 -10.27 -3.69 -12.90
C PHE A 111 -9.20 -3.67 -11.81
N PHE A 112 -9.40 -4.37 -10.69
CA PHE A 112 -8.38 -4.50 -9.65
C PHE A 112 -7.11 -5.17 -10.17
N ILE A 113 -7.25 -6.26 -10.93
CA ILE A 113 -6.12 -6.99 -11.52
C ILE A 113 -5.44 -6.16 -12.60
N CYS A 114 -6.21 -5.51 -13.48
CA CYS A 114 -5.66 -4.58 -14.46
C CYS A 114 -4.87 -3.45 -13.79
N GLY A 115 -5.38 -2.87 -12.69
CA GLY A 115 -4.65 -1.89 -11.89
C GLY A 115 -3.30 -2.40 -11.42
N ASN A 116 -3.27 -3.60 -10.82
CA ASN A 116 -2.02 -4.23 -10.38
C ASN A 116 -1.06 -4.49 -11.55
N SER A 117 -1.57 -4.98 -12.67
CA SER A 117 -0.76 -5.26 -13.86
C SER A 117 -0.17 -3.99 -14.46
N TYR A 118 -0.98 -2.95 -14.68
CA TYR A 118 -0.51 -1.66 -15.20
C TYR A 118 0.51 -1.01 -14.26
N SER A 119 0.31 -1.11 -12.95
CA SER A 119 1.30 -0.62 -11.97
C SER A 119 2.65 -1.33 -12.11
N ARG A 120 2.67 -2.62 -12.45
CA ARG A 120 3.91 -3.41 -12.59
C ARG A 120 4.68 -3.12 -13.87
N ILE A 121 4.01 -2.61 -14.90
CA ILE A 121 4.63 -2.14 -16.15
C ILE A 121 4.69 -0.62 -16.22
N GLU A 122 4.55 0.06 -15.07
CA GLU A 122 4.66 1.51 -14.91
C GLU A 122 3.68 2.36 -15.74
N GLU A 123 2.57 1.77 -16.21
CA GLU A 123 1.46 2.49 -16.85
C GLU A 123 0.54 3.13 -15.79
N TYR A 124 1.09 4.03 -14.97
CA TYR A 124 0.43 4.53 -13.76
C TYR A 124 -0.91 5.25 -14.00
N TYR A 125 -1.08 5.94 -15.15
CA TYR A 125 -2.38 6.52 -15.54
C TYR A 125 -3.47 5.46 -15.67
N LYS A 126 -3.21 4.37 -16.39
CA LYS A 126 -4.16 3.26 -16.55
C LYS A 126 -4.36 2.51 -15.23
N SER A 127 -3.30 2.36 -14.45
CA SER A 127 -3.35 1.75 -13.10
C SER A 127 -4.33 2.49 -12.19
N ARG A 128 -4.13 3.81 -12.06
CA ARG A 128 -4.97 4.69 -11.27
C ARG A 128 -6.44 4.61 -11.69
N ASP A 129 -6.72 4.77 -12.98
CA ASP A 129 -8.09 4.79 -13.49
C ASP A 129 -8.78 3.41 -13.30
N ALA A 130 -8.03 2.31 -13.43
CA ALA A 130 -8.55 0.97 -13.17
C ALA A 130 -8.87 0.78 -11.67
N TYR A 131 -8.00 1.23 -10.76
CA TYR A 131 -8.28 1.14 -9.33
C TYR A 131 -9.50 1.97 -8.90
N LEU A 132 -9.70 3.16 -9.48
CA LEU A 132 -10.89 3.96 -9.21
C LEU A 132 -12.18 3.24 -9.65
N LYS A 133 -12.19 2.68 -10.87
CA LYS A 133 -13.33 1.87 -11.36
C LYS A 133 -13.59 0.65 -10.48
N SER A 134 -12.53 0.01 -10.00
CA SER A 134 -12.60 -1.13 -9.08
C SER A 134 -13.22 -0.72 -7.74
N TYR A 135 -12.78 0.40 -7.16
CA TYR A 135 -13.34 0.98 -5.93
C TYR A 135 -14.84 1.23 -6.06
N ASP A 136 -15.27 1.95 -7.10
CA ASP A 136 -16.68 2.27 -7.34
C ASP A 136 -17.52 0.99 -7.43
N TYR A 137 -17.00 -0.01 -8.13
CA TYR A 137 -17.69 -1.27 -8.31
C TYR A 137 -17.82 -2.05 -7.00
N TYR A 138 -16.74 -2.20 -6.24
CA TYR A 138 -16.77 -2.93 -4.97
C TYR A 138 -17.73 -2.32 -3.97
N ASN A 139 -17.78 -0.99 -3.85
CA ASN A 139 -18.73 -0.33 -2.96
C ASN A 139 -20.18 -0.56 -3.41
N LYS A 140 -20.45 -0.47 -4.73
CA LYS A 140 -21.78 -0.75 -5.28
C LYS A 140 -22.30 -2.15 -4.95
N ILE A 141 -21.41 -3.13 -4.83
CA ILE A 141 -21.78 -4.52 -4.52
C ILE A 141 -21.61 -4.92 -3.04
N GLY A 142 -21.25 -3.98 -2.17
CA GLY A 142 -21.10 -4.17 -0.72
C GLY A 142 -19.80 -4.85 -0.28
N LEU A 143 -18.74 -4.82 -1.11
CA LEU A 143 -17.42 -5.35 -0.76
C LEU A 143 -16.50 -4.22 -0.25
N GLU A 144 -16.89 -3.59 0.87
CA GLU A 144 -16.25 -2.39 1.41
C GLU A 144 -14.74 -2.54 1.62
N LYS A 145 -14.30 -3.67 2.19
CA LYS A 145 -12.87 -3.96 2.41
C LYS A 145 -12.09 -3.96 1.09
N LYS A 146 -12.59 -4.64 0.05
CA LYS A 146 -11.94 -4.68 -1.27
C LYS A 146 -12.00 -3.32 -1.97
N GLY A 147 -13.08 -2.57 -1.77
CA GLY A 147 -13.18 -1.17 -2.17
C GLY A 147 -12.04 -0.37 -1.56
N LEU A 148 -11.89 -0.39 -0.23
CA LEU A 148 -10.86 0.36 0.47
C LEU A 148 -9.43 -0.04 0.03
N LEU A 149 -9.20 -1.32 -0.27
CA LEU A 149 -7.94 -1.80 -0.83
C LEU A 149 -7.68 -1.24 -2.23
N ALA A 150 -8.71 -1.14 -3.08
CA ALA A 150 -8.60 -0.50 -4.39
C ALA A 150 -8.34 1.01 -4.24
N LEU A 151 -8.96 1.67 -3.26
CA LEU A 151 -8.78 3.09 -3.01
C LEU A 151 -7.34 3.42 -2.59
N GLN A 152 -6.74 2.67 -1.66
CA GLN A 152 -5.35 2.94 -1.30
C GLN A 152 -4.38 2.70 -2.46
N ASN A 153 -4.67 1.71 -3.32
CA ASN A 153 -3.90 1.45 -4.53
C ASN A 153 -4.06 2.57 -5.58
N TYR A 154 -5.26 3.17 -5.68
CA TYR A 154 -5.49 4.37 -6.48
C TYR A 154 -4.60 5.53 -6.00
N VAL A 155 -4.59 5.79 -4.69
CA VAL A 155 -3.76 6.85 -4.10
C VAL A 155 -2.27 6.59 -4.35
N ALA A 156 -1.82 5.35 -4.19
CA ALA A 156 -0.43 4.98 -4.48
C ALA A 156 -0.07 5.18 -5.97
N ALA A 157 -0.96 4.82 -6.91
CA ALA A 157 -0.74 5.04 -8.33
C ALA A 157 -0.75 6.52 -8.71
N ASP A 158 -1.62 7.33 -8.09
CA ASP A 158 -1.65 8.78 -8.30
C ASP A 158 -0.39 9.46 -7.74
N GLY A 159 0.11 9.04 -6.58
CA GLY A 159 1.38 9.50 -6.02
C GLY A 159 2.58 9.20 -6.91
N MET A 160 2.55 8.12 -7.71
CA MET A 160 3.59 7.85 -8.71
C MET A 160 3.52 8.78 -9.93
N LEU A 161 2.33 9.29 -10.27
CA LEU A 161 2.12 10.29 -11.32
C LEU A 161 2.47 11.71 -10.86
N HIS A 162 2.18 12.00 -9.60
CA HIS A 162 2.27 13.31 -8.99
C HIS A 162 3.08 13.26 -7.68
N PRO A 163 4.37 12.88 -7.71
CA PRO A 163 5.19 12.73 -6.51
C PRO A 163 5.39 14.05 -5.73
N GLU A 164 5.14 15.18 -6.38
CA GLU A 164 5.09 16.50 -5.75
C GLU A 164 3.86 16.70 -4.86
N LYS A 165 2.76 16.00 -5.14
CA LYS A 165 1.55 15.99 -4.33
C LYS A 165 1.72 14.95 -3.23
N ARG A 166 1.55 15.38 -1.97
CA ARG A 166 1.57 14.47 -0.83
C ARG A 166 0.19 13.90 -0.59
N ALA A 167 0.14 12.60 -0.35
CA ALA A 167 -1.10 11.84 -0.15
C ALA A 167 -1.43 11.61 1.34
N ILE A 168 -0.75 12.29 2.26
CA ILE A 168 -0.92 12.10 3.71
C ILE A 168 -2.39 12.19 4.15
N PRO A 169 -3.17 13.22 3.76
CA PRO A 169 -4.57 13.34 4.19
C PRO A 169 -5.46 12.20 3.69
N GLU A 170 -5.30 11.81 2.43
CA GLU A 170 -6.05 10.71 1.82
C GLU A 170 -5.74 9.39 2.52
N LEU A 171 -4.45 9.13 2.79
CA LEU A 171 -4.03 7.93 3.49
C LEU A 171 -4.54 7.93 4.94
N GLN A 172 -4.53 9.06 5.65
CA GLN A 172 -5.14 9.19 6.98
C GLN A 172 -6.65 8.89 6.96
N MET A 173 -7.39 9.44 5.99
CA MET A 173 -8.82 9.12 5.81
C MET A 173 -9.04 7.62 5.58
N ILE A 174 -8.18 6.98 4.78
CA ILE A 174 -8.28 5.54 4.52
C ILE A 174 -8.00 4.73 5.79
N ILE A 175 -7.03 5.13 6.63
CA ILE A 175 -6.79 4.49 7.94
C ILE A 175 -8.04 4.55 8.81
N GLU A 176 -8.68 5.70 8.94
CA GLU A 176 -9.87 5.82 9.78
C GLU A 176 -11.03 4.94 9.27
N LYS A 177 -11.22 4.88 7.95
CA LYS A 177 -12.17 3.93 7.34
C LYS A 177 -11.79 2.48 7.60
N ALA A 178 -10.49 2.13 7.51
CA ALA A 178 -10.01 0.77 7.73
C ALA A 178 -10.23 0.32 9.17
N LYS A 179 -9.96 1.19 10.16
CA LYS A 179 -10.22 0.95 11.58
C LYS A 179 -11.71 0.70 11.85
N LEU A 180 -12.59 1.51 11.26
CA LEU A 180 -14.04 1.39 11.43
C LEU A 180 -14.55 -0.01 11.02
N ILE A 181 -14.04 -0.54 9.90
CA ILE A 181 -14.39 -1.87 9.40
C ILE A 181 -13.43 -2.99 9.85
N ARG A 182 -12.49 -2.68 10.76
CA ARG A 182 -11.47 -3.61 11.29
C ARG A 182 -10.62 -4.30 10.21
N ALA A 183 -10.29 -3.57 9.14
CA ALA A 183 -9.43 -4.04 8.05
C ALA A 183 -7.95 -3.76 8.35
N ASN A 184 -7.39 -4.46 9.34
CA ASN A 184 -6.02 -4.26 9.83
C ASN A 184 -4.96 -4.42 8.71
N ASP A 185 -5.20 -5.29 7.74
CA ASP A 185 -4.33 -5.49 6.59
C ASP A 185 -4.26 -4.26 5.68
N ILE A 186 -5.39 -3.59 5.48
CA ILE A 186 -5.45 -2.33 4.73
C ILE A 186 -4.82 -1.20 5.55
N GLU A 187 -5.10 -1.12 6.85
CA GLU A 187 -4.44 -0.16 7.74
C GLU A 187 -2.91 -0.31 7.70
N GLY A 188 -2.41 -1.54 7.70
CA GLY A 188 -0.98 -1.82 7.60
C GLY A 188 -0.37 -1.38 6.25
N LEU A 189 -1.05 -1.66 5.14
CA LEU A 189 -0.62 -1.20 3.81
C LEU A 189 -0.59 0.33 3.70
N VAL A 190 -1.60 0.99 4.23
CA VAL A 190 -1.71 2.46 4.21
C VAL A 190 -0.69 3.09 5.14
N SER A 191 -0.41 2.45 6.29
CA SER A 191 0.67 2.86 7.20
C SER A 191 2.04 2.78 6.52
N MET A 192 2.28 1.76 5.69
CA MET A 192 3.51 1.69 4.90
C MET A 192 3.62 2.89 3.93
N ASN A 193 2.53 3.25 3.24
CA ASN A 193 2.52 4.40 2.33
C ASN A 193 2.69 5.73 3.10
N LEU A 194 2.06 5.89 4.28
CA LEU A 194 2.27 7.06 5.13
C LEU A 194 3.72 7.17 5.60
N SER A 195 4.35 6.04 5.93
CA SER A 195 5.76 6.02 6.31
C SER A 195 6.64 6.62 5.20
N ILE A 196 6.41 6.21 3.95
CA ILE A 196 7.11 6.73 2.77
C ILE A 196 6.82 8.23 2.58
N GLU A 197 5.57 8.67 2.73
CA GLU A 197 5.21 10.10 2.62
C GLU A 197 5.91 10.96 3.69
N TYR A 198 5.94 10.49 4.94
CA TYR A 198 6.61 11.19 6.04
C TYR A 198 8.12 11.25 5.85
N GLU A 199 8.71 10.17 5.35
CA GLU A 199 10.12 10.15 4.99
C GLU A 199 10.44 11.16 3.88
N ASN A 200 9.61 11.22 2.83
CA ASN A 200 9.77 12.15 1.72
C ASN A 200 9.72 13.63 2.15
N ILE A 201 9.11 13.94 3.30
CA ILE A 201 9.12 15.28 3.91
C ILE A 201 10.15 15.45 5.02
N GLY A 202 10.98 14.43 5.28
CA GLY A 202 12.05 14.46 6.27
C GLY A 202 11.60 14.21 7.70
N ALA A 203 10.37 13.75 7.93
CA ALA A 203 9.84 13.44 9.26
C ALA A 203 10.17 11.99 9.64
N ARG A 204 11.45 11.68 9.83
CA ARG A 204 11.94 10.29 9.94
C ARG A 204 11.39 9.53 11.14
N GLU A 205 11.20 10.20 12.27
CA GLU A 205 10.57 9.60 13.46
C GLU A 205 9.11 9.18 13.20
N ALA A 206 8.35 10.01 12.48
CA ALA A 206 6.98 9.68 12.09
C ALA A 206 6.98 8.53 11.07
N ALA A 207 7.89 8.57 10.10
CA ALA A 207 8.08 7.50 9.13
C ALA A 207 8.36 6.16 9.83
N LEU A 208 9.28 6.14 10.79
CA LEU A 208 9.61 4.94 11.56
C LEU A 208 8.40 4.41 12.35
N SER A 209 7.64 5.30 13.00
CA SER A 209 6.42 4.92 13.74
C SER A 209 5.40 4.21 12.85
N TYR A 210 5.13 4.77 11.67
CA TYR A 210 4.20 4.16 10.71
C TYR A 210 4.76 2.87 10.08
N ALA A 211 6.07 2.78 9.85
CA ALA A 211 6.70 1.54 9.35
C ALA A 211 6.59 0.39 10.36
N ARG A 212 6.75 0.66 11.66
CA ARG A 212 6.53 -0.34 12.72
C ARG A 212 5.07 -0.78 12.77
N SER A 213 4.14 0.17 12.78
CA SER A 213 2.70 -0.12 12.75
C SER A 213 2.31 -0.97 11.52
N ALA A 214 2.84 -0.64 10.34
CA ALA A 214 2.64 -1.43 9.13
C ALA A 214 3.11 -2.89 9.28
N PHE A 215 4.32 -3.09 9.82
CA PHE A 215 4.88 -4.41 10.03
C PHE A 215 4.06 -5.24 11.04
N GLU A 216 3.63 -4.63 12.14
CA GLU A 216 2.80 -5.27 13.17
C GLU A 216 1.42 -5.65 12.64
N LEU A 217 0.72 -4.74 11.97
CA LEU A 217 -0.61 -4.97 11.41
C LEU A 217 -0.60 -6.04 10.31
N LEU A 218 0.50 -6.13 9.55
CA LEU A 218 0.68 -7.15 8.52
C LEU A 218 1.25 -8.47 9.05
N ALA A 219 1.49 -8.63 10.36
CA ALA A 219 2.05 -9.85 10.93
C ALA A 219 1.17 -11.09 10.71
N GLY A 220 -0.14 -10.93 10.50
CA GLY A 220 -1.05 -12.02 10.09
C GLY A 220 -0.83 -12.51 8.65
N HIS A 221 -0.11 -11.74 7.84
CA HIS A 221 0.14 -12.01 6.42
C HIS A 221 1.56 -12.52 6.16
N LYS A 222 2.15 -13.29 7.11
CA LYS A 222 3.48 -13.89 6.93
C LYS A 222 3.62 -14.57 5.57
N GLU A 223 4.80 -14.56 4.97
CA GLU A 223 5.06 -15.18 3.66
C GLU A 223 4.46 -14.45 2.45
N THR A 224 3.65 -13.41 2.64
CA THR A 224 3.16 -12.59 1.53
C THR A 224 4.17 -11.53 1.11
N TYR A 225 4.01 -11.03 -0.12
CA TYR A 225 4.78 -9.88 -0.60
C TYR A 225 4.61 -8.66 0.30
N GLN A 226 3.38 -8.36 0.72
CA GLN A 226 3.03 -7.20 1.54
C GLN A 226 3.75 -7.20 2.89
N TYR A 227 3.78 -8.34 3.56
CA TYR A 227 4.49 -8.50 4.84
C TYR A 227 6.00 -8.26 4.69
N PHE A 228 6.64 -8.91 3.71
CA PHE A 228 8.08 -8.74 3.51
C PHE A 228 8.43 -7.36 2.95
N SER A 229 7.54 -6.75 2.17
CA SER A 229 7.63 -5.37 1.70
C SER A 229 7.71 -4.39 2.87
N ALA A 230 6.78 -4.49 3.83
CA ALA A 230 6.79 -3.68 5.05
C ALA A 230 8.05 -3.95 5.91
N ALA A 231 8.46 -5.21 6.03
CA ALA A 231 9.68 -5.58 6.75
C ALA A 231 10.93 -4.96 6.09
N CYS A 232 11.07 -5.02 4.76
CA CYS A 232 12.18 -4.41 4.03
C CYS A 232 12.25 -2.90 4.25
N HIS A 233 11.11 -2.21 4.16
CA HIS A 233 11.03 -0.77 4.39
C HIS A 233 11.42 -0.39 5.82
N LEU A 234 10.87 -1.07 6.82
CA LEU A 234 11.22 -0.85 8.22
C LEU A 234 12.71 -1.14 8.48
N CYS A 235 13.24 -2.24 7.95
CA CYS A 235 14.65 -2.63 8.11
C CYS A 235 15.60 -1.57 7.56
N ARG A 236 15.27 -1.01 6.39
CA ARG A 236 16.01 0.10 5.79
C ARG A 236 16.03 1.33 6.70
N LEU A 237 14.86 1.82 7.13
CA LEU A 237 14.76 2.97 8.04
C LEU A 237 15.56 2.76 9.32
N LEU A 238 15.50 1.56 9.90
CA LEU A 238 16.26 1.23 11.11
C LEU A 238 17.78 1.28 10.88
N PHE A 239 18.29 0.80 9.74
CA PHE A 239 19.71 0.92 9.41
C PHE A 239 20.14 2.39 9.23
N GLU A 240 19.34 3.17 8.50
CA GLU A 240 19.60 4.60 8.26
C GLU A 240 19.59 5.42 9.56
N MET A 241 18.68 5.08 10.48
CA MET A 241 18.55 5.69 11.81
C MET A 241 19.46 5.07 12.87
N LYS A 242 20.35 4.14 12.50
CA LYS A 242 21.34 3.48 13.38
C LYS A 242 20.75 2.63 14.51
N HIS A 243 19.52 2.12 14.34
CA HIS A 243 18.92 1.09 15.20
C HIS A 243 19.40 -0.32 14.78
N LEU A 244 20.72 -0.56 14.85
CA LEU A 244 21.39 -1.69 14.17
C LEU A 244 20.92 -3.08 14.63
N GLN A 245 20.65 -3.24 15.93
CA GLN A 245 20.24 -4.54 16.48
C GLN A 245 18.84 -4.94 15.98
N GLU A 246 17.88 -4.01 16.05
CA GLU A 246 16.52 -4.22 15.56
C GLU A 246 16.51 -4.48 14.05
N ALA A 247 17.28 -3.69 13.29
CA ALA A 247 17.45 -3.87 11.85
C ALA A 247 18.01 -5.26 11.51
N SER A 248 19.01 -5.72 12.25
CA SER A 248 19.65 -7.04 12.02
C SER A 248 18.71 -8.20 12.32
N ASN A 249 17.91 -8.11 13.38
CA ASN A 249 16.89 -9.09 13.71
C ASN A 249 15.84 -9.18 12.58
N LEU A 250 15.40 -8.01 12.08
CA LEU A 250 14.42 -7.95 10.99
C LEU A 250 15.00 -8.46 9.67
N LEU A 251 16.28 -8.18 9.36
CA LEU A 251 16.97 -8.72 8.20
C LEU A 251 17.02 -10.25 8.22
N ALA A 252 17.21 -10.87 9.39
CA ALA A 252 17.17 -12.33 9.52
C ALA A 252 15.80 -12.91 9.14
N ILE A 253 14.70 -12.22 9.50
CA ILE A 253 13.34 -12.58 9.08
C ILE A 253 13.19 -12.43 7.56
N ILE A 254 13.63 -11.31 7.00
CA ILE A 254 13.52 -11.04 5.55
C ILE A 254 14.24 -12.12 4.73
N LYS A 255 15.40 -12.60 5.21
CA LYS A 255 16.19 -13.65 4.56
C LYS A 255 15.46 -15.00 4.43
N THR A 256 14.39 -15.24 5.19
CA THR A 256 13.57 -16.45 5.02
C THR A 256 12.61 -16.38 3.83
N SER A 257 12.48 -15.19 3.20
CA SER A 257 11.57 -15.00 2.07
C SER A 257 12.00 -15.82 0.85
N ARG A 258 11.01 -16.45 0.20
CA ARG A 258 11.20 -17.15 -1.07
C ARG A 258 10.93 -16.27 -2.28
N LEU A 259 10.39 -15.06 -2.07
CA LEU A 259 9.93 -14.15 -3.11
C LEU A 259 11.10 -13.54 -3.89
N PRO A 260 11.12 -13.64 -5.24
CA PRO A 260 12.17 -13.05 -6.06
C PRO A 260 12.37 -11.56 -5.81
N GLU A 261 11.27 -10.80 -5.66
CA GLU A 261 11.34 -9.36 -5.42
C GLU A 261 12.02 -9.04 -4.09
N ILE A 262 11.68 -9.79 -3.04
CA ILE A 262 12.28 -9.56 -1.73
C ILE A 262 13.76 -9.95 -1.74
N LYS A 263 14.10 -11.09 -2.36
CA LYS A 263 15.50 -11.54 -2.51
C LYS A 263 16.37 -10.54 -3.26
N ALA A 264 15.83 -9.90 -4.30
CA ALA A 264 16.55 -8.87 -5.06
C ALA A 264 16.95 -7.68 -4.17
N ASN A 265 16.13 -7.33 -3.19
CA ASN A 265 16.33 -6.16 -2.33
C ASN A 265 17.17 -6.46 -1.06
N ILE A 266 17.37 -7.73 -0.69
CA ILE A 266 18.22 -8.11 0.47
C ILE A 266 19.64 -7.56 0.33
N LYS A 267 20.22 -7.62 -0.87
CA LYS A 267 21.60 -7.14 -1.12
C LYS A 267 21.78 -5.66 -0.78
N MET A 268 20.74 -4.87 -0.97
CA MET A 268 20.76 -3.45 -0.64
C MET A 268 20.74 -3.23 0.88
N LEU A 269 19.93 -4.01 1.60
CA LEU A 269 19.89 -3.99 3.06
C LEU A 269 21.24 -4.45 3.65
N GLU A 270 21.91 -5.41 3.02
CA GLU A 270 23.25 -5.85 3.41
C GLU A 270 24.29 -4.73 3.22
N GLN A 271 24.24 -3.98 2.10
CA GLN A 271 25.10 -2.81 1.92
C GLN A 271 24.88 -1.75 3.00
N LEU A 272 23.63 -1.46 3.38
CA LEU A 272 23.32 -0.54 4.47
C LEU A 272 23.84 -1.04 5.82
N LYS A 273 23.71 -2.35 6.09
CA LYS A 273 24.24 -2.99 7.29
C LYS A 273 25.77 -2.79 7.39
N ASP A 274 26.46 -2.88 6.26
CA ASP A 274 27.92 -2.69 6.17
C ASP A 274 28.33 -1.20 6.20
N GLY A 275 27.37 -0.28 6.37
CA GLY A 275 27.61 1.14 6.55
C GLY A 275 27.69 1.94 5.25
N ALA A 276 27.26 1.37 4.12
CA ALA A 276 27.24 2.10 2.85
C ALA A 276 26.35 3.35 2.94
N THR A 277 26.87 4.48 2.44
CA THR A 277 26.13 5.75 2.36
C THR A 277 25.16 5.81 1.18
N SER A 278 25.39 4.96 0.18
CA SER A 278 24.53 4.77 -0.98
C SER A 278 24.49 3.28 -1.32
N VAL A 279 23.36 2.84 -1.89
CA VAL A 279 23.15 1.45 -2.28
C VAL A 279 23.01 1.33 -3.79
N THR A 280 23.42 0.18 -4.32
CA THR A 280 23.23 -0.14 -5.74
C THR A 280 21.90 -0.88 -5.94
N PRO A 281 20.98 -0.38 -6.80
CA PRO A 281 19.73 -1.06 -7.08
C PRO A 281 19.97 -2.43 -7.75
N PRO A 282 19.12 -3.44 -7.48
CA PRO A 282 19.10 -4.65 -8.29
C PRO A 282 18.68 -4.31 -9.72
N LYS A 283 19.14 -5.13 -10.69
CA LYS A 283 18.77 -4.96 -12.10
C LYS A 283 17.27 -5.16 -12.35
N GLU A 284 16.63 -6.02 -11.54
CA GLU A 284 15.23 -6.40 -11.65
C GLU A 284 14.58 -6.36 -10.26
N HIS A 285 13.26 -6.18 -10.25
CA HIS A 285 12.42 -6.24 -9.05
C HIS A 285 12.79 -5.24 -7.93
N VAL A 286 13.26 -4.04 -8.30
CA VAL A 286 13.36 -2.92 -7.36
C VAL A 286 11.97 -2.64 -6.77
N LEU A 287 11.87 -2.53 -5.44
CA LEU A 287 10.57 -2.24 -4.81
C LEU A 287 10.15 -0.80 -5.14
N PRO A 288 8.84 -0.51 -5.26
CA PRO A 288 8.36 0.79 -5.76
C PRO A 288 8.82 2.02 -4.98
N TRP A 289 9.09 1.92 -3.67
CA TRP A 289 9.61 3.07 -2.92
C TRP A 289 11.11 3.30 -3.17
N TRP A 290 11.89 2.23 -3.34
CA TRP A 290 13.30 2.35 -3.74
C TRP A 290 13.46 3.00 -5.11
N SER A 291 12.54 2.74 -6.05
CA SER A 291 12.63 3.36 -7.38
C SER A 291 12.45 4.88 -7.32
N ASN A 292 11.70 5.41 -6.35
CA ASN A 292 11.58 6.86 -6.15
C ASN A 292 12.89 7.49 -5.68
N ASP A 293 13.63 6.81 -4.80
CA ASP A 293 14.94 7.23 -4.33
C ASP A 293 15.97 7.25 -5.47
N PHE A 294 16.01 6.19 -6.29
CA PHE A 294 16.97 6.07 -7.39
C PHE A 294 16.70 7.01 -8.56
N ASN A 295 15.44 7.30 -8.84
CA ASN A 295 15.07 8.17 -9.95
C ASN A 295 15.15 9.66 -9.57
N GLY A 296 15.60 10.00 -8.36
CA GLY A 296 15.71 11.38 -7.88
C GLY A 296 14.36 12.12 -7.87
N LYS A 297 13.25 11.38 -7.88
CA LYS A 297 11.89 11.94 -7.97
C LYS A 297 11.47 12.63 -6.67
N CYS A 298 12.09 12.29 -5.54
CA CYS A 298 11.93 13.00 -4.28
C CYS A 298 13.20 13.78 -3.93
N LYS A 299 13.08 15.09 -3.78
CA LYS A 299 14.10 15.89 -3.10
C LYS A 299 14.04 15.57 -1.62
N GLU A 300 15.13 15.06 -1.06
CA GLU A 300 15.26 14.80 0.37
C GLU A 300 15.08 16.12 1.13
N LEU A 301 13.89 16.30 1.73
CA LEU A 301 13.65 17.40 2.64
C LEU A 301 14.29 17.03 3.97
N LYS A 302 15.21 17.86 4.46
CA LYS A 302 15.80 17.67 5.80
C LYS A 302 15.11 18.57 6.79
N LEU A 303 14.25 17.99 7.62
CA LEU A 303 13.75 18.65 8.82
C LEU A 303 14.81 18.56 9.91
N GLY A 304 14.99 19.63 10.68
CA GLY A 304 15.75 19.55 11.92
C GLY A 304 14.91 18.89 13.03
N LYS A 305 15.54 18.48 14.14
CA LYS A 305 14.88 17.80 15.27
C LYS A 305 13.56 18.44 15.74
N LEU A 306 13.53 19.78 15.83
CA LEU A 306 12.30 20.50 16.22
C LEU A 306 11.22 20.49 15.14
N GLY A 307 11.62 20.48 13.87
CA GLY A 307 10.69 20.35 12.74
C GLY A 307 10.04 18.97 12.71
N GLU A 308 10.82 17.91 12.92
CA GLU A 308 10.30 16.55 13.06
C GLU A 308 9.32 16.43 14.25
N LYS A 309 9.71 16.97 15.42
CA LYS A 309 8.86 16.99 16.61
C LYS A 309 7.54 17.72 16.35
N LEU A 310 7.58 18.85 15.65
CA LEU A 310 6.39 19.61 15.28
C LEU A 310 5.49 18.81 14.32
N VAL A 311 6.06 18.25 13.24
CA VAL A 311 5.28 17.45 12.29
C VAL A 311 4.61 16.30 13.02
N ARG A 312 5.34 15.56 13.87
CA ARG A 312 4.82 14.46 14.68
C ARG A 312 3.64 14.89 15.56
N PHE A 313 3.73 16.04 16.21
CA PHE A 313 2.66 16.55 17.08
C PHE A 313 1.39 16.95 16.31
N LEU A 314 1.54 17.34 15.04
CA LEU A 314 0.45 17.73 14.14
C LEU A 314 -0.18 16.55 13.39
N ILE A 315 0.40 15.33 13.47
CA ILE A 315 -0.16 14.12 12.84
C ILE A 315 -1.53 13.80 13.44
N ASP A 316 -1.67 14.00 14.75
CA ASP A 316 -2.88 13.70 15.52
C ASP A 316 -3.96 14.80 15.39
N GLY A 317 -3.86 15.64 14.35
CA GLY A 317 -4.82 16.70 14.04
C GLY A 317 -4.32 18.11 14.36
N ALA A 318 -5.18 19.08 14.10
CA ALA A 318 -4.88 20.49 14.30
C ALA A 318 -4.61 20.81 15.78
N LYS A 319 -3.65 21.69 16.03
CA LYS A 319 -3.23 22.12 17.37
C LYS A 319 -3.15 23.63 17.44
N THR A 320 -3.54 24.21 18.57
CA THR A 320 -3.38 25.65 18.80
C THR A 320 -1.90 26.02 18.90
N LYS A 321 -1.59 27.29 18.59
CA LYS A 321 -0.22 27.83 18.75
C LYS A 321 0.37 27.56 20.13
N LYS A 322 -0.45 27.72 21.17
CA LYS A 322 -0.06 27.54 22.57
C LYS A 322 0.32 26.09 22.87
N GLU A 323 -0.52 25.12 22.46
CA GLU A 323 -0.23 23.69 22.64
C GLU A 323 1.07 23.30 21.95
N ILE A 324 1.29 23.80 20.73
CA ILE A 324 2.51 23.53 19.96
C ILE A 324 3.74 24.08 20.68
N ILE A 325 3.68 25.35 21.14
CA ILE A 325 4.80 25.99 21.84
C ILE A 325 5.16 25.21 23.11
N ILE A 326 4.15 24.85 23.92
CA ILE A 326 4.35 24.08 25.16
C ILE A 326 4.94 22.71 24.83
N HIS A 327 4.41 22.01 23.82
CA HIS A 327 4.91 20.70 23.43
C HIS A 327 6.36 20.74 22.96
N LEU A 328 6.72 21.74 22.15
CA LEU A 328 8.05 21.87 21.56
C LEU A 328 9.10 22.32 22.57
N TYR A 329 8.79 23.33 23.38
CA TYR A 329 9.76 24.09 24.16
C TYR A 329 9.55 24.03 25.69
N GLY A 330 8.40 23.54 26.16
CA GLY A 330 7.99 23.62 27.56
C GLY A 330 7.40 24.99 27.95
N ASP A 331 7.27 25.22 29.25
CA ASP A 331 6.65 26.41 29.86
C ASP A 331 7.64 27.23 30.72
N SER A 332 8.93 26.89 30.68
CA SER A 332 9.99 27.50 31.51
C SER A 332 10.52 28.84 30.99
N ILE A 333 10.07 29.30 29.83
CA ILE A 333 10.52 30.55 29.17
C ILE A 333 9.30 31.44 28.91
N GLU A 334 9.51 32.76 28.96
CA GLU A 334 8.48 33.74 28.61
C GLU A 334 7.87 33.46 27.22
N TYR A 335 6.54 33.48 27.16
CA TYR A 335 5.77 33.10 25.98
C TYR A 335 6.13 33.90 24.72
N SER A 336 6.42 35.21 24.85
CA SER A 336 6.83 36.08 23.75
C SER A 336 8.11 35.59 23.04
N SER A 337 9.08 35.13 23.82
CA SER A 337 10.33 34.55 23.31
C SER A 337 10.08 33.20 22.61
N LEU A 338 9.22 32.37 23.20
CA LEU A 338 8.84 31.08 22.61
C LEU A 338 8.05 31.24 21.31
N GLU A 339 7.17 32.23 21.23
CA GLU A 339 6.43 32.57 20.01
C GLU A 339 7.38 32.96 18.87
N ASN A 340 8.37 33.81 19.15
CA ASN A 340 9.39 34.16 18.16
C ASN A 340 10.17 32.92 17.67
N ARG A 341 10.56 32.02 18.57
CA ARG A 341 11.24 30.75 18.20
C ARG A 341 10.35 29.88 17.32
N PHE A 342 9.06 29.81 17.63
CA PHE A 342 8.09 29.07 16.82
C PHE A 342 7.93 29.67 15.42
N GLN A 343 7.83 31.01 15.29
CA GLN A 343 7.76 31.66 13.98
C GLN A 343 9.02 31.42 13.14
N VAL A 344 10.21 31.45 13.76
CA VAL A 344 11.46 31.12 13.09
C VAL A 344 11.46 29.65 12.62
N LEU A 345 10.98 28.72 13.44
CA LEU A 345 10.84 27.31 13.06
C LEU A 345 9.89 27.15 11.86
N LEU A 346 8.70 27.75 11.92
CA LEU A 346 7.74 27.73 10.82
C LEU A 346 8.31 28.32 9.53
N SER A 347 9.02 29.44 9.62
CA SER A 347 9.68 30.08 8.48
C SER A 347 10.71 29.15 7.84
N ARG A 348 11.54 28.46 8.64
CA ARG A 348 12.50 27.47 8.12
C ARG A 348 11.82 26.28 7.44
N ILE A 349 10.76 25.74 8.04
CA ILE A 349 9.99 24.65 7.44
C ILE A 349 9.37 25.11 6.12
N ARG A 350 8.70 26.27 6.11
CA ARG A 350 8.04 26.85 4.93
C ARG A 350 9.01 27.27 3.83
N LYS A 351 10.25 27.60 4.16
CA LYS A 351 11.29 27.84 3.15
C LYS A 351 11.53 26.60 2.28
N ASN A 352 11.51 25.42 2.90
CA ASN A 352 11.76 24.15 2.22
C ASN A 352 10.46 23.50 1.71
N ASN A 353 9.33 23.76 2.39
CA ASN A 353 8.02 23.26 2.03
C ASN A 353 6.93 24.26 2.47
N ARG A 354 6.64 25.22 1.58
CA ARG A 354 5.77 26.40 1.86
C ARG A 354 4.42 26.03 2.46
N GLU A 355 3.94 24.86 2.09
CA GLU A 355 2.58 24.46 2.33
C GLU A 355 2.48 23.33 3.35
N LEU A 356 3.58 22.83 3.93
CA LEU A 356 3.49 21.67 4.83
C LEU A 356 2.62 21.93 6.07
N ILE A 357 2.72 23.12 6.66
CA ILE A 357 2.00 23.53 7.86
C ILE A 357 1.18 24.78 7.57
N VAL A 358 -0.14 24.64 7.66
CA VAL A 358 -1.12 25.69 7.38
C VAL A 358 -1.74 26.20 8.68
N LEU A 359 -2.12 27.48 8.67
CA LEU A 359 -2.94 28.10 9.70
C LEU A 359 -4.40 27.96 9.27
N GLN A 360 -5.23 27.40 10.14
CA GLN A 360 -6.66 27.22 9.96
C GLN A 360 -7.43 28.50 10.34
N ASP A 361 -8.69 28.59 9.94
CA ASP A 361 -9.57 29.75 10.23
C ASP A 361 -9.80 29.96 11.73
N ASP A 362 -9.73 28.88 12.52
CA ASP A 362 -9.86 28.91 13.99
C ASP A 362 -8.54 29.30 14.70
N GLY A 363 -7.49 29.62 13.95
CA GLY A 363 -6.17 29.99 14.49
C GLY A 363 -5.31 28.80 14.93
N SER A 364 -5.75 27.56 14.70
CA SER A 364 -4.95 26.36 14.90
C SER A 364 -4.02 26.10 13.71
N TYR A 365 -2.96 25.32 13.93
CA TYR A 365 -2.07 24.85 12.88
C TYR A 365 -2.32 23.37 12.62
N SER A 366 -2.31 22.98 11.36
CA SER A 366 -2.35 21.57 10.95
C SER A 366 -1.33 21.30 9.85
N LEU A 367 -1.08 20.04 9.57
CA LEU A 367 -0.50 19.66 8.28
C LEU A 367 -1.50 20.05 7.18
N LYS A 368 -1.03 20.58 6.04
CA LYS A 368 -1.94 20.98 4.96
C LYS A 368 -2.72 19.77 4.46
N PRO A 369 -4.06 19.82 4.49
CA PRO A 369 -4.84 18.98 3.63
C PRO A 369 -4.56 19.44 2.20
N MET A 370 -3.92 18.60 1.39
CA MET A 370 -3.71 18.94 -0.01
C MET A 370 -5.06 18.88 -0.71
N GLU A 371 -5.50 20.01 -1.27
CA GLU A 371 -6.76 20.04 -2.01
C GLU A 371 -6.63 19.18 -3.28
N LEU A 372 -7.52 18.20 -3.39
CA LEU A 372 -7.80 17.50 -4.65
C LEU A 372 -9.31 17.34 -4.84
N GLU A 373 -9.72 17.37 -6.10
CA GLU A 373 -11.09 17.22 -6.64
C GLU A 373 -11.86 15.98 -6.15
N PHE A 374 -11.23 15.12 -5.35
CA PHE A 374 -11.74 13.86 -4.82
C PHE A 374 -13.04 14.01 -4.01
N LYS A 375 -13.20 15.11 -3.26
CA LYS A 375 -14.45 15.42 -2.54
C LYS A 375 -15.67 15.54 -3.47
N LYS A 376 -15.51 15.84 -4.76
CA LYS A 376 -16.62 15.95 -5.71
C LYS A 376 -17.07 14.61 -6.32
N LYS A 377 -16.28 13.54 -6.17
CA LYS A 377 -16.58 12.23 -6.81
C LYS A 377 -16.80 11.08 -5.84
N VAL A 378 -16.33 11.18 -4.59
CA VAL A 378 -16.27 10.03 -3.67
C VAL A 378 -16.96 10.27 -2.31
N ILE A 379 -17.50 11.48 -2.08
CA ILE A 379 -18.43 11.75 -0.96
C ILE A 379 -19.84 11.86 -1.51
#